data_AF-V7HHC5-F1
#
_entry.id   AF-V7HHC5-F1
#
_cell.length_a   1.000
_cell.length_b   1.000
_cell.length_c   1.000
_cell.angle_alpha   90.00
_cell.angle_beta   90.00
_cell.angle_gamma   90.00
#
_symmetry.space_group_name_H-M   'P 1'
#
loop_
_entity.id
_entity.type
_entity.pdbx_description
1 polymer ?
#
loop_
_entity_poly.entity_id
_entity_poly.type
_entity_poly.pdbx_seq_one_letter_code
_entity_poly.pdbx_strand_id
1 'polypeptide(L)'
;METLKSAIRYFEAADLPVMVRVPSQDYHFLARAMDMGAEGLIAPMVSSVEQAQHIINSMKYHPAGARGVALQIAHDRYRPGSVADKFEAANKRSTFICLIETADGVKNIDGIAGLDGVDCLWVGHFDLSVSLGIPGDFAHPTFTAAMAKIVAAARKHNKSLGRLVPNVAQGHEFYAKGFDFICYSGDVWVLHDAIADAVSKIRAGCQ
;
A
#
# COMPACT_ATOMS: atom_id res chain seq x y z
N MET A 1 -0.95 -16.73 8.23
CA MET A 1 0.33 -16.05 8.59
C MET A 1 1.55 -16.81 8.08
N GLU A 2 1.56 -18.15 8.12
CA GLU A 2 2.62 -18.95 7.48
C GLU A 2 2.80 -18.67 5.98
N THR A 3 1.71 -18.58 5.21
CA THR A 3 1.77 -18.25 3.77
C THR A 3 2.43 -16.91 3.48
N LEU A 4 2.10 -15.89 4.29
CA LEU A 4 2.72 -14.56 4.21
C LEU A 4 4.23 -14.64 4.46
N LYS A 5 4.64 -15.32 5.53
CA LYS A 5 6.05 -15.48 5.87
C LYS A 5 6.82 -16.17 4.74
N SER A 6 6.29 -17.25 4.18
CA SER A 6 6.90 -17.94 3.04
C SER A 6 7.02 -17.04 1.81
N ALA A 7 5.95 -16.33 1.44
CA ALA A 7 5.98 -15.40 0.31
C ALA A 7 7.06 -14.32 0.50
N ILE A 8 7.13 -13.68 1.68
CA ILE A 8 8.16 -12.69 1.99
C ILE A 8 9.56 -13.27 1.79
N ARG A 9 9.82 -14.50 2.25
CA ARG A 9 11.12 -15.16 2.06
C ARG A 9 11.44 -15.41 0.59
N TYR A 10 10.47 -15.81 -0.23
CA TYR A 10 10.68 -16.05 -1.66
C TYR A 10 11.04 -14.77 -2.41
N PHE A 11 10.34 -13.66 -2.14
CA PHE A 11 10.65 -12.38 -2.75
C PHE A 11 11.97 -11.79 -2.24
N GLU A 12 12.28 -11.92 -0.94
CA GLU A 12 13.59 -11.50 -0.42
C GLU A 12 14.74 -12.28 -1.08
N ALA A 13 14.57 -13.59 -1.32
CA ALA A 13 15.57 -14.39 -2.03
C ALA A 13 15.76 -13.97 -3.50
N ALA A 14 14.79 -13.26 -4.07
CA ALA A 14 14.84 -12.67 -5.40
C ALA A 14 15.24 -11.18 -5.39
N ASP A 15 15.69 -10.64 -4.25
CA ASP A 15 16.01 -9.22 -4.05
C ASP A 15 14.85 -8.27 -4.41
N LEU A 16 13.60 -8.72 -4.18
CA LEU A 16 12.38 -7.94 -4.39
C LEU A 16 11.77 -7.48 -3.07
N PRO A 17 11.51 -6.17 -2.87
CA PRO A 17 10.85 -5.68 -1.67
C PRO A 17 9.37 -6.12 -1.64
N VAL A 18 8.86 -6.38 -0.43
CA VAL A 18 7.47 -6.83 -0.24
C VAL A 18 6.69 -5.84 0.60
N MET A 19 5.62 -5.32 0.00
CA MET A 19 4.60 -4.53 0.69
C MET A 19 3.41 -5.42 1.05
N VAL A 20 2.97 -5.36 2.31
CA VAL A 20 1.89 -6.23 2.80
C VAL A 20 0.63 -5.42 3.05
N ARG A 21 -0.44 -5.72 2.30
CA ARG A 21 -1.77 -5.23 2.65
C ARG A 21 -2.33 -6.04 3.82
N VAL A 22 -2.42 -5.40 4.98
CA VAL A 22 -2.96 -6.04 6.20
C VAL A 22 -4.49 -6.11 6.15
N PRO A 23 -5.11 -7.12 6.80
CA PRO A 23 -6.56 -7.28 6.78
C PRO A 23 -7.30 -6.26 7.65
N SER A 24 -6.65 -5.73 8.68
CA SER A 24 -7.17 -4.69 9.57
C SER A 24 -6.02 -3.86 10.15
N GLN A 25 -6.37 -2.78 10.83
CA GLN A 25 -5.43 -1.88 11.50
C GLN A 25 -5.06 -2.36 12.91
N ASP A 26 -5.42 -3.59 13.30
CA ASP A 26 -5.10 -4.09 14.64
C ASP A 26 -3.59 -4.33 14.79
N TYR A 27 -3.03 -3.87 15.91
CA TYR A 27 -1.60 -3.99 16.24
C TYR A 27 -0.99 -5.35 15.91
N HIS A 28 -1.68 -6.45 16.25
CA HIS A 28 -1.17 -7.80 16.06
C HIS A 28 -1.05 -8.22 14.58
N PHE A 29 -1.78 -7.62 13.65
CA PHE A 29 -1.53 -7.82 12.21
C PHE A 29 -0.37 -6.97 11.72
N LEU A 30 -0.32 -5.70 12.16
CA LEU A 30 0.71 -4.74 11.78
C LEU A 30 2.11 -5.20 12.23
N ALA A 31 2.29 -5.41 13.53
CA ALA A 31 3.58 -5.77 14.12
C ALA A 31 4.10 -7.11 13.59
N ARG A 32 3.24 -8.13 13.48
CA ARG A 32 3.64 -9.45 12.98
C ARG A 32 4.01 -9.45 11.50
N ALA A 33 3.31 -8.68 10.66
CA ALA A 33 3.69 -8.52 9.25
C ALA A 33 5.11 -7.92 9.14
N MET A 34 5.39 -6.91 9.97
CA MET A 34 6.73 -6.32 10.04
C MET A 34 7.76 -7.30 10.62
N ASP A 35 7.43 -8.12 11.63
CA ASP A 35 8.34 -9.11 12.24
C ASP A 35 8.75 -10.19 11.23
N MET A 36 7.84 -10.53 10.31
CA MET A 36 8.08 -11.47 9.20
C MET A 36 9.01 -10.91 8.12
N GLY A 37 9.33 -9.62 8.18
CA GLY A 37 10.22 -8.93 7.24
C GLY A 37 9.52 -8.29 6.06
N ALA A 38 8.26 -7.88 6.22
CA ALA A 38 7.67 -6.93 5.27
C ALA A 38 8.51 -5.64 5.23
N GLU A 39 8.75 -5.11 4.04
CA GLU A 39 9.42 -3.81 3.86
C GLU A 39 8.47 -2.65 4.10
N GLY A 40 7.17 -2.95 4.18
CA GLY A 40 6.19 -1.94 4.50
C GLY A 40 4.77 -2.47 4.47
N LEU A 41 3.85 -1.62 4.90
CA LEU A 41 2.45 -1.95 5.06
C LEU A 41 1.58 -1.09 4.15
N ILE A 42 0.55 -1.72 3.61
CA ILE A 42 -0.60 -1.04 2.99
C ILE A 42 -1.76 -1.22 3.97
N ALA A 43 -2.15 -0.15 4.66
CA ALA A 43 -3.24 -0.23 5.63
C ALA A 43 -4.57 0.20 5.01
N PRO A 44 -5.60 -0.65 5.02
CA PRO A 44 -6.90 -0.32 4.43
C PRO A 44 -7.68 0.69 5.28
N MET A 45 -8.67 1.33 4.67
CA MET A 45 -9.71 2.14 5.31
C MET A 45 -9.19 3.28 6.20
N VAL A 46 -8.03 3.87 5.87
CA VAL A 46 -7.46 4.97 6.66
C VAL A 46 -8.29 6.23 6.46
N SER A 47 -9.03 6.61 7.51
CA SER A 47 -10.04 7.67 7.46
C SER A 47 -9.75 8.83 8.41
N SER A 48 -8.78 8.68 9.33
CA SER A 48 -8.40 9.74 10.28
C SER A 48 -6.89 9.80 10.56
N VAL A 49 -6.44 10.91 11.15
CA VAL A 49 -5.05 11.13 11.56
C VAL A 49 -4.67 10.17 12.68
N GLU A 50 -5.59 9.91 13.61
CA GLU A 50 -5.40 9.02 14.76
C GLU A 50 -5.18 7.57 14.30
N GLN A 51 -5.92 7.12 13.28
CA GLN A 51 -5.71 5.81 12.67
C GLN A 51 -4.33 5.70 12.02
N ALA A 52 -3.93 6.70 11.23
CA ALA A 52 -2.61 6.72 10.60
C ALA A 52 -1.49 6.73 11.65
N GLN A 53 -1.61 7.51 12.73
CA GLN A 53 -0.66 7.54 13.83
C GLN A 53 -0.60 6.21 14.59
N HIS A 54 -1.74 5.56 14.80
CA HIS A 54 -1.79 4.22 15.39
C HIS A 54 -0.99 3.21 14.56
N ILE A 55 -1.11 3.27 13.23
CA ILE A 55 -0.39 2.37 12.32
C ILE A 55 1.12 2.65 12.37
N ILE A 56 1.53 3.92 12.30
CA ILE A 56 2.93 4.35 12.43
C ILE A 56 3.52 3.81 13.75
N ASN A 57 2.83 4.04 14.86
CA ASN A 57 3.25 3.58 16.19
C ASN A 57 3.36 2.06 16.26
N SER A 58 2.52 1.33 15.54
CA SER A 58 2.50 -0.14 15.55
C SER A 58 3.59 -0.77 14.68
N MET A 59 4.09 -0.06 13.67
CA MET A 59 5.08 -0.60 12.72
C MET A 59 6.51 -0.13 13.00
N LYS A 60 6.70 1.07 13.57
CA LYS A 60 8.00 1.67 13.87
C LYS A 60 8.45 1.38 15.30
N TYR A 61 9.75 1.24 15.50
CA TYR A 61 10.41 1.20 16.80
C TYR A 61 10.68 2.60 17.34
N HIS A 62 11.04 2.69 18.62
CA HIS A 62 11.47 3.94 19.25
C HIS A 62 12.60 4.62 18.46
N PRO A 63 12.60 5.97 18.32
CA PRO A 63 11.61 6.92 18.84
C PRO A 63 10.40 7.16 17.93
N ALA A 64 10.42 6.66 16.69
CA ALA A 64 9.38 6.91 15.69
C ALA A 64 8.06 6.18 15.96
N GLY A 65 8.07 5.16 16.82
CA GLY A 65 6.87 4.41 17.21
C GLY A 65 7.08 3.61 18.48
N ALA A 66 6.18 2.66 18.72
CA ALA A 66 6.08 1.87 19.93
C ALA A 66 5.90 0.37 19.66
N ARG A 67 6.34 -0.13 18.49
CA ARG A 67 6.29 -1.55 18.15
C ARG A 67 7.05 -2.39 19.18
N GLY A 68 6.44 -3.49 19.60
CA GLY A 68 7.05 -4.47 20.50
C GLY A 68 8.34 -5.05 19.93
N VAL A 69 9.36 -5.14 20.78
CA VAL A 69 10.73 -5.42 20.37
C VAL A 69 10.96 -6.92 20.17
N ALA A 70 11.30 -7.30 18.95
CA ALA A 70 11.79 -8.62 18.61
C ALA A 70 12.91 -8.46 17.58
N LEU A 71 14.14 -8.80 17.96
CA LEU A 71 15.34 -8.61 17.13
C LEU A 71 16.03 -9.96 16.91
N GLN A 72 16.91 -10.03 15.91
CA GLN A 72 17.55 -11.26 15.44
C GLN A 72 16.51 -12.27 14.93
N ILE A 73 15.50 -11.77 14.21
CA ILE A 73 14.42 -12.54 13.61
C ILE A 73 14.35 -12.23 12.10
N ALA A 74 13.26 -12.61 11.42
CA ALA A 74 13.18 -12.51 9.97
C ALA A 74 13.43 -11.09 9.42
N HIS A 75 12.85 -10.06 10.05
CA HIS A 75 12.93 -8.67 9.55
C HIS A 75 14.34 -8.04 9.57
N ASP A 76 15.24 -8.50 10.44
CA ASP A 76 16.65 -8.09 10.47
C ASP A 76 17.59 -9.21 10.01
N ARG A 77 17.04 -10.18 9.29
CA ARG A 77 17.75 -11.31 8.66
C ARG A 77 18.58 -12.11 9.67
N TYR A 78 18.10 -12.21 10.91
CA TYR A 78 18.77 -12.92 12.01
C TYR A 78 20.17 -12.39 12.34
N ARG A 79 20.54 -11.20 11.86
CA ARG A 79 21.88 -10.65 12.06
C ARG A 79 22.00 -10.07 13.47
N PRO A 80 23.12 -10.25 14.19
CA PRO A 80 23.36 -9.58 15.47
C PRO A 80 23.59 -8.07 15.26
N GLY A 81 23.59 -7.30 16.36
CA GLY A 81 23.82 -5.85 16.32
C GLY A 81 23.26 -5.15 17.56
N SER A 82 23.61 -3.87 17.73
CA SER A 82 23.06 -3.07 18.82
C SER A 82 21.55 -2.84 18.63
N VAL A 83 20.81 -2.66 19.72
CA VAL A 83 19.37 -2.39 19.67
C VAL A 83 19.09 -1.08 18.92
N ALA A 84 19.92 -0.04 19.17
CA ALA A 84 19.76 1.27 18.56
C ALA A 84 19.93 1.22 17.03
N ASP A 85 21.01 0.62 16.53
CA ASP A 85 21.27 0.53 15.09
C ASP A 85 20.16 -0.25 14.37
N LYS A 86 19.64 -1.29 15.02
CA LYS A 86 18.54 -2.09 14.47
C LYS A 86 17.22 -1.33 14.42
N PHE A 87 16.91 -0.53 15.45
CA PHE A 87 15.73 0.32 15.44
C PHE A 87 15.81 1.36 14.34
N GLU A 88 16.96 2.03 14.21
CA GLU A 88 17.18 2.99 13.14
C GLU A 88 17.04 2.33 11.76
N ALA A 89 17.70 1.19 11.53
CA ALA A 89 17.64 0.47 10.26
C ALA A 89 16.21 0.01 9.93
N ALA A 90 15.49 -0.55 10.90
CA ALA A 90 14.10 -0.99 10.73
C ALA A 90 13.17 0.20 10.45
N ASN A 91 13.34 1.32 11.15
CA ASN A 91 12.52 2.52 10.93
C ASN A 91 12.77 3.14 9.56
N LYS A 92 14.03 3.20 9.11
CA LYS A 92 14.43 3.79 7.83
C LYS A 92 13.95 2.96 6.64
N ARG A 93 13.98 1.63 6.74
CA ARG A 93 13.57 0.75 5.63
C ARG A 93 12.06 0.59 5.50
N SER A 94 11.30 0.77 6.59
CA SER A 94 9.87 0.46 6.61
C SER A 94 9.06 1.54 5.90
N THR A 95 8.26 1.19 4.89
CA THR A 95 7.37 2.10 4.16
C THR A 95 5.92 1.97 4.64
N PHE A 96 5.23 3.08 4.87
CA PHE A 96 3.80 3.11 5.15
C PHE A 96 2.99 3.70 3.99
N ILE A 97 2.09 2.88 3.45
CA ILE A 97 1.13 3.26 2.43
C ILE A 97 -0.26 3.37 3.07
N CYS A 98 -0.81 4.58 3.11
CA CYS A 98 -2.17 4.87 3.55
C CYS A 98 -3.15 4.60 2.42
N LEU A 99 -4.04 3.62 2.55
CA LEU A 99 -5.12 3.38 1.60
C LEU A 99 -6.26 4.36 1.86
N ILE A 100 -6.36 5.38 1.00
CA ILE A 100 -7.38 6.41 1.02
C ILE A 100 -8.53 5.96 0.13
N GLU A 101 -9.58 5.47 0.78
CA GLU A 101 -10.69 4.80 0.11
C GLU A 101 -12.06 5.09 0.72
N THR A 102 -12.14 6.14 1.54
CA THR A 102 -13.38 6.62 2.16
C THR A 102 -13.53 8.12 1.98
N ALA A 103 -14.78 8.61 2.01
CA ALA A 103 -15.08 10.04 2.00
C ALA A 103 -14.41 10.78 3.17
N ASP A 104 -14.36 10.16 4.36
CA ASP A 104 -13.68 10.71 5.54
C ASP A 104 -12.16 10.76 5.38
N GLY A 105 -11.56 9.73 4.76
CA GLY A 105 -10.13 9.75 4.40
C GLY A 105 -9.79 10.93 3.48
N VAL A 106 -10.65 11.21 2.49
CA VAL A 106 -10.51 12.39 1.62
C VAL A 106 -10.73 13.68 2.39
N LYS A 107 -11.69 13.72 3.33
CA LYS A 107 -11.93 14.89 4.18
C LYS A 107 -10.68 15.25 5.00
N ASN A 108 -10.07 14.24 5.63
CA ASN A 108 -8.94 14.37 6.55
C ASN A 108 -7.55 14.27 5.90
N ILE A 109 -7.50 14.19 4.56
CA ILE A 109 -6.29 13.86 3.80
C ILE A 109 -5.10 14.78 4.08
N ASP A 110 -5.33 16.07 4.35
CA ASP A 110 -4.25 17.02 4.62
C ASP A 110 -3.53 16.71 5.94
N GLY A 111 -4.30 16.33 6.98
CA GLY A 111 -3.74 15.91 8.27
C GLY A 111 -3.04 14.56 8.18
N ILE A 112 -3.62 13.60 7.45
CA ILE A 112 -3.02 12.27 7.24
C ILE A 112 -1.70 12.41 6.48
N ALA A 113 -1.70 13.17 5.38
CA ALA A 113 -0.52 13.41 4.57
C ALA A 113 0.54 14.23 5.32
N GLY A 114 0.17 15.05 6.29
CA GLY A 114 1.10 15.83 7.11
C GLY A 114 1.87 15.03 8.16
N LEU A 115 1.54 13.76 8.38
CA LEU A 115 2.25 12.94 9.37
C LEU A 115 3.63 12.50 8.88
N ASP A 116 4.61 12.62 9.79
CA ASP A 116 5.91 11.95 9.64
C ASP A 116 5.72 10.44 9.77
N GLY A 117 6.19 9.70 8.77
CA GLY A 117 6.02 8.25 8.69
C GLY A 117 4.86 7.77 7.81
N VAL A 118 4.06 8.68 7.22
CA VAL A 118 3.26 8.36 6.02
C VAL A 118 4.14 8.62 4.80
N ASP A 119 4.34 7.61 3.96
CA ASP A 119 5.25 7.70 2.80
C ASP A 119 4.46 7.82 1.48
N CYS A 120 3.32 7.12 1.38
CA CYS A 120 2.50 7.09 0.17
C CYS A 120 1.01 7.20 0.50
N LEU A 121 0.28 8.02 -0.28
CA LEU A 121 -1.18 8.03 -0.31
C LEU A 121 -1.64 7.17 -1.47
N TRP A 122 -2.25 6.03 -1.18
CA TRP A 122 -2.78 5.13 -2.19
C TRP A 122 -4.27 5.31 -2.37
N VAL A 123 -4.75 5.42 -3.61
CA VAL A 123 -6.18 5.56 -3.91
C VAL A 123 -6.84 4.20 -4.14
N GLY A 124 -7.66 3.76 -3.17
CA GLY A 124 -8.57 2.62 -3.31
C GLY A 124 -9.84 3.03 -4.07
N HIS A 125 -9.72 3.20 -5.39
CA HIS A 125 -10.72 3.91 -6.18
C HIS A 125 -12.13 3.30 -6.22
N PHE A 126 -12.24 1.97 -6.22
CA PHE A 126 -13.56 1.32 -6.17
C PHE A 126 -14.24 1.60 -4.84
N ASP A 127 -13.59 1.27 -3.72
CA ASP A 127 -14.11 1.54 -2.37
C ASP A 127 -14.39 3.03 -2.15
N LEU A 128 -13.52 3.92 -2.66
CA LEU A 128 -13.77 5.37 -2.62
C LEU A 128 -15.04 5.76 -3.36
N SER A 129 -15.26 5.23 -4.57
CA SER A 129 -16.47 5.53 -5.35
C SER A 129 -17.73 5.06 -4.62
N VAL A 130 -17.68 3.90 -3.95
CA VAL A 130 -18.78 3.40 -3.13
C VAL A 130 -19.01 4.31 -1.92
N SER A 131 -17.94 4.68 -1.21
CA SER A 131 -18.01 5.56 -0.04
C SER A 131 -18.53 6.96 -0.38
N LEU A 132 -18.33 7.43 -1.61
CA LEU A 132 -18.87 8.69 -2.12
C LEU A 132 -20.31 8.58 -2.65
N GLY A 133 -20.91 7.39 -2.64
CA GLY A 133 -22.28 7.15 -3.11
C GLY A 133 -22.42 7.06 -4.64
N ILE A 134 -21.32 6.83 -5.36
CA ILE A 134 -21.22 6.83 -6.83
C ILE A 134 -20.46 5.58 -7.32
N PRO A 135 -20.97 4.37 -7.05
CA PRO A 135 -20.24 3.13 -7.26
C PRO A 135 -19.79 2.95 -8.72
N GLY A 136 -18.48 2.95 -8.94
CA GLY A 136 -17.87 2.77 -10.26
C GLY A 136 -17.92 3.97 -11.21
N ASP A 137 -18.56 5.07 -10.84
CA ASP A 137 -18.62 6.28 -11.67
C ASP A 137 -17.41 7.19 -11.41
N PHE A 138 -16.29 6.88 -12.06
CA PHE A 138 -15.05 7.63 -11.93
C PHE A 138 -15.03 8.95 -12.72
N ALA A 139 -16.04 9.19 -13.57
CA ALA A 139 -16.19 10.45 -14.29
C ALA A 139 -17.02 11.46 -13.49
N HIS A 140 -17.75 11.01 -12.47
CA HIS A 140 -18.58 11.86 -11.63
C HIS A 140 -17.77 13.03 -11.01
N PRO A 141 -18.29 14.27 -11.01
CA PRO A 141 -17.59 15.43 -10.46
C PRO A 141 -17.09 15.22 -9.02
N THR A 142 -17.87 14.57 -8.16
CA THR A 142 -17.47 14.20 -6.79
C THR A 142 -16.19 13.34 -6.75
N PHE A 143 -16.07 12.33 -7.62
CA PHE A 143 -14.88 11.48 -7.65
C PHE A 143 -13.66 12.27 -8.14
N THR A 144 -13.82 13.05 -9.21
CA THR A 144 -12.72 13.87 -9.76
C THR A 144 -12.24 14.93 -8.76
N ALA A 145 -13.15 15.55 -7.99
CA ALA A 145 -12.80 16.48 -6.92
C ALA A 145 -12.06 15.79 -5.77
N ALA A 146 -12.49 14.59 -5.36
CA ALA A 146 -11.80 13.79 -4.36
C ALA A 146 -10.38 13.41 -4.80
N MET A 147 -10.22 12.94 -6.04
CA MET A 147 -8.93 12.66 -6.66
C MET A 147 -8.01 13.89 -6.67
N ALA A 148 -8.53 15.04 -7.10
CA ALA A 148 -7.76 16.29 -7.14
C ALA A 148 -7.29 16.71 -5.73
N LYS A 149 -8.13 16.53 -4.71
CA LYS A 149 -7.78 16.82 -3.32
C LYS A 149 -6.67 15.90 -2.79
N ILE A 150 -6.73 14.59 -3.09
CA ILE A 150 -5.69 13.64 -2.71
C ILE A 150 -4.35 14.00 -3.37
N VAL A 151 -4.37 14.29 -4.67
CA VAL A 151 -3.16 14.69 -5.41
C VAL A 151 -2.56 15.97 -4.86
N ALA A 152 -3.39 16.97 -4.55
CA ALA A 152 -2.93 18.23 -3.97
C ALA A 152 -2.28 18.02 -2.58
N ALA A 153 -2.88 17.19 -1.73
CA ALA A 153 -2.33 16.87 -0.41
C ALA A 153 -0.99 16.13 -0.51
N ALA A 154 -0.90 15.12 -1.38
CA ALA A 154 0.36 14.41 -1.62
C ALA A 154 1.48 15.36 -2.06
N ARG A 155 1.21 16.24 -3.04
CA ARG A 155 2.19 17.24 -3.49
C ARG A 155 2.59 18.21 -2.39
N LYS A 156 1.61 18.74 -1.64
CA LYS A 156 1.85 19.69 -0.55
C LYS A 156 2.77 19.12 0.54
N HIS A 157 2.59 17.84 0.88
CA HIS A 157 3.35 17.17 1.95
C HIS A 157 4.47 16.26 1.43
N ASN A 158 4.82 16.36 0.15
CA ASN A 158 5.86 15.58 -0.50
C ASN A 158 5.71 14.06 -0.29
N LYS A 159 4.50 13.53 -0.51
CA LYS A 159 4.17 12.11 -0.40
C LYS A 159 4.02 11.48 -1.79
N SER A 160 4.41 10.22 -1.91
CA SER A 160 4.15 9.43 -3.13
C SER A 160 2.65 9.19 -3.31
N LEU A 161 2.26 8.93 -4.54
CA LEU A 161 0.88 8.64 -4.95
C LEU A 161 0.80 7.27 -5.58
N GLY A 162 -0.01 6.40 -4.97
CA GLY A 162 -0.17 5.01 -5.37
C GLY A 162 -1.57 4.69 -5.89
N ARG A 163 -1.66 3.80 -6.88
CA ARG A 163 -2.95 3.23 -7.33
C ARG A 163 -2.74 1.97 -8.18
N LEU A 164 -3.74 1.09 -8.15
CA LEU A 164 -3.88 -0.01 -9.10
C LEU A 164 -4.44 0.47 -10.45
N VAL A 165 -3.76 0.12 -11.54
CA VAL A 165 -4.20 0.39 -12.92
C VAL A 165 -4.44 -0.92 -13.69
N PRO A 166 -5.50 -1.03 -14.49
CA PRO A 166 -5.84 -2.26 -15.21
C PRO A 166 -5.02 -2.45 -16.49
N ASN A 167 -4.43 -1.39 -17.04
CA ASN A 167 -3.67 -1.44 -18.28
C ASN A 167 -2.56 -0.37 -18.33
N VAL A 168 -1.65 -0.52 -19.30
CA VAL A 168 -0.47 0.34 -19.47
C VAL A 168 -0.85 1.79 -19.80
N ALA A 169 -1.88 1.99 -20.63
CA ALA A 169 -2.34 3.33 -21.01
C ALA A 169 -2.78 4.15 -19.78
N GLN A 170 -3.61 3.55 -18.90
CA GLN A 170 -3.99 4.19 -17.64
C GLN A 170 -2.78 4.40 -16.72
N GLY A 171 -1.80 3.50 -16.72
CA GLY A 171 -0.53 3.72 -16.02
C GLY A 171 0.15 5.03 -16.44
N HIS A 172 0.30 5.27 -17.74
CA HIS A 172 0.87 6.52 -18.25
C HIS A 172 0.02 7.74 -17.90
N GLU A 173 -1.30 7.65 -17.99
CA GLU A 173 -2.20 8.74 -17.61
C GLU A 173 -2.07 9.12 -16.13
N PHE A 174 -1.98 8.14 -15.23
CA PHE A 174 -1.78 8.40 -13.80
C PHE A 174 -0.38 8.91 -13.50
N TYR A 175 0.65 8.40 -14.18
CA TYR A 175 2.00 8.95 -14.08
C TYR A 175 2.04 10.44 -14.43
N ALA A 176 1.41 10.83 -15.54
CA ALA A 176 1.30 12.24 -15.94
C ALA A 176 0.55 13.11 -14.92
N LYS A 177 -0.31 12.51 -14.09
CA LYS A 177 -1.02 13.17 -12.98
C LYS A 177 -0.20 13.23 -11.69
N GLY A 178 0.99 12.62 -11.65
CA GLY A 178 1.91 12.61 -10.52
C GLY A 178 1.89 11.34 -9.67
N PHE A 179 1.28 10.25 -10.15
CA PHE A 179 1.38 8.94 -9.49
C PHE A 179 2.72 8.29 -9.82
N ASP A 180 3.49 8.00 -8.78
CA ASP A 180 4.83 7.42 -8.86
C ASP A 180 4.91 5.98 -8.32
N PHE A 181 3.86 5.51 -7.64
CA PHE A 181 3.72 4.13 -7.17
C PHE A 181 2.59 3.39 -7.90
N ILE A 182 2.86 2.97 -9.14
CA ILE A 182 1.86 2.36 -10.03
C ILE A 182 1.88 0.84 -9.88
N CYS A 183 0.75 0.28 -9.45
CA CYS A 183 0.54 -1.16 -9.41
C CYS A 183 -0.22 -1.61 -10.65
N TYR A 184 0.47 -2.34 -11.53
CA TYR A 184 -0.13 -2.86 -12.75
C TYR A 184 -0.88 -4.16 -12.47
N SER A 185 -2.19 -4.12 -12.61
CA SER A 185 -3.09 -5.27 -12.54
C SER A 185 -2.89 -6.13 -11.27
N GLY A 186 -3.37 -7.37 -11.33
CA GLY A 186 -3.21 -8.41 -10.33
C GLY A 186 -2.83 -9.70 -11.04
N ASP A 187 -2.00 -10.52 -10.40
CA ASP A 187 -1.50 -11.79 -10.94
C ASP A 187 -2.61 -12.69 -11.47
N VAL A 188 -3.71 -12.81 -10.73
CA VAL A 188 -4.89 -13.59 -11.10
C VAL A 188 -5.56 -13.08 -12.38
N TRP A 189 -5.64 -11.75 -12.57
CA TRP A 189 -6.26 -11.16 -13.76
C TRP A 189 -5.34 -11.28 -14.97
N VAL A 190 -4.03 -11.04 -14.79
CA VAL A 190 -3.05 -11.24 -15.86
C VAL A 190 -3.07 -12.69 -16.35
N LEU A 191 -3.09 -13.66 -15.43
CA LEU A 191 -3.16 -15.07 -15.79
C LEU A 191 -4.48 -15.43 -16.48
N HIS A 192 -5.61 -14.94 -15.94
CA HIS A 192 -6.92 -15.15 -16.51
C HIS A 192 -7.00 -14.63 -17.96
N ASP A 193 -6.57 -13.39 -18.19
CA ASP A 193 -6.65 -12.73 -19.49
C ASP A 193 -5.78 -13.44 -20.53
N ALA A 194 -4.57 -13.86 -20.14
CA ALA A 194 -3.67 -14.62 -21.02
C ALA A 194 -4.28 -15.98 -21.42
N ILE A 195 -4.86 -16.71 -20.47
CA ILE A 195 -5.50 -18.01 -20.76
C ILE A 195 -6.75 -17.82 -21.62
N ALA A 196 -7.60 -16.84 -21.29
CA ALA A 196 -8.82 -16.56 -22.03
C ALA A 196 -8.54 -16.17 -23.49
N ASP A 197 -7.53 -15.33 -23.73
CA ASP A 197 -7.08 -14.95 -25.07
C ASP A 197 -6.58 -16.16 -25.87
N ALA A 198 -5.71 -16.99 -25.27
CA ALA A 198 -5.18 -18.19 -25.92
C ALA A 198 -6.29 -19.17 -26.32
N VAL A 199 -7.23 -19.46 -25.41
CA VAL A 199 -8.36 -20.35 -25.68
C VAL A 199 -9.27 -19.80 -26.77
N SER A 200 -9.57 -18.50 -26.75
CA SER A 200 -10.40 -17.84 -27.75
C SER A 200 -9.80 -17.98 -29.17
N LYS A 201 -8.51 -17.71 -29.30
CA LYS A 201 -7.77 -17.82 -30.58
C LYS A 201 -7.72 -19.23 -31.12
N ILE A 202 -7.49 -20.23 -30.25
CA ILE A 202 -7.52 -21.65 -30.65
C ILE A 202 -8.91 -22.02 -31.18
N ARG A 203 -9.98 -21.64 -30.46
CA ARG A 203 -11.35 -21.94 -30.88
C ARG A 203 -11.72 -21.31 -32.22
N ALA A 204 -11.29 -20.07 -32.46
CA ALA A 204 -11.55 -19.38 -33.71
C ALA A 204 -10.91 -20.08 -34.94
N GLY A 205 -9.79 -20.78 -34.76
CA GLY A 205 -9.14 -21.57 -35.82
C GLY A 205 -9.68 -23.00 -35.98
N CYS A 206 -10.58 -23.44 -35.10
CA CYS A 206 -11.21 -24.76 -35.15
C CYS A 206 -12.68 -24.71 -35.64
N GLN A 207 -13.18 -23.53 -36.02
CA GLN A 207 -14.45 -23.34 -36.71
C GLN A 207 -14.24 -23.37 -38.22
#